data_AF-A0A0P6XFA6-F1
#
_entry.id   AF-A0A0P6XFA6-F1
#
_cell.length_a   1.000
_cell.length_b   1.000
_cell.length_c   1.000
_cell.angle_alpha   90.00
_cell.angle_beta   90.00
_cell.angle_gamma   90.00
#
_symmetry.space_group_name_H-M   'P 1'
#
loop_
_entity.id
_entity.type
_entity.pdbx_description
1 polymer ?
#
loop_
_entity_poly.entity_id
_entity_poly.type
_entity_poly.pdbx_seq_one_letter_code
_entity_poly.pdbx_strand_id
1 'polypeptide(L)'
;MKCPKCQKLVPDRSRCVECGFPFYVQLDEAAVAHLATHPGGESVRLPSGRYISIPTDHNLEPTIMPLTRAQKNKHLLIALASLAALFVAMLIVGYLIKLGDFGFILAFVGILGLAAGWMLVAHLLDFFNGVAEVYIDRLIETQRYRFKHQQSKAHYYGYFEQLGRVNISANDHYAAIPGALYRLSYGKASQRLLDMVQVDGSF
;
A
#
# COMPACT_ATOMS: atom_id res chain seq x y z
N MET A 1 -18.93 7.19 6.10
CA MET A 1 -17.54 7.33 6.63
C MET A 1 -17.51 8.57 7.53
N LYS A 2 -16.62 8.73 8.51
CA LYS A 2 -16.56 9.98 9.32
C LYS A 2 -15.54 10.96 8.73
N CYS A 3 -15.86 12.25 8.69
CA CYS A 3 -14.90 13.28 8.29
C CYS A 3 -13.77 13.40 9.32
N PRO A 4 -12.49 13.42 8.94
CA PRO A 4 -11.39 13.55 9.90
C PRO A 4 -11.43 14.89 10.65
N LYS A 5 -11.93 15.97 10.02
CA LYS A 5 -11.97 17.30 10.63
C LYS A 5 -13.16 17.53 11.57
N CYS A 6 -14.35 17.05 11.22
CA CYS A 6 -15.58 17.32 12.00
C CYS A 6 -16.27 16.06 12.55
N GLN A 7 -15.70 14.88 12.35
CA GLN A 7 -16.18 13.57 12.79
C GLN A 7 -17.59 13.16 12.34
N LYS A 8 -18.27 13.96 11.52
CA LYS A 8 -19.62 13.67 11.01
C LYS A 8 -19.63 12.65 9.88
N LEU A 9 -20.74 11.91 9.75
CA LEU A 9 -20.89 10.90 8.70
C LEU A 9 -21.01 11.56 7.32
N VAL A 10 -20.06 11.30 6.45
CA VAL A 10 -20.03 11.77 5.07
C VAL A 10 -20.31 10.60 4.11
N PRO A 11 -21.22 10.80 3.12
CA PRO A 11 -21.30 9.92 1.95
C PRO A 11 -20.02 10.05 1.11
N ASP A 12 -19.60 9.01 0.38
CA ASP A 12 -18.36 8.96 -0.44
C ASP A 12 -18.32 10.06 -1.53
N ARG A 13 -18.09 11.31 -1.10
CA ARG A 13 -18.06 12.55 -1.87
C ARG A 13 -16.66 13.15 -1.77
N SER A 14 -16.27 13.95 -2.76
CA SER A 14 -14.96 14.62 -2.84
C SER A 14 -14.69 15.62 -1.73
N ARG A 15 -15.73 16.11 -1.04
CA ARG A 15 -15.64 17.05 0.09
C ARG A 15 -16.69 16.73 1.16
N CYS A 16 -16.39 17.04 2.41
CA CYS A 16 -17.38 17.02 3.49
C CYS A 16 -18.38 18.17 3.29
N VAL A 17 -19.67 17.85 3.31
CA VAL A 17 -20.75 18.84 3.09
C VAL A 17 -20.83 19.85 4.23
N GLU A 18 -20.48 19.45 5.45
CA GLU A 18 -20.70 20.29 6.64
C GLU A 18 -19.53 21.21 6.99
N CYS A 19 -18.29 20.77 6.79
CA CYS A 19 -17.11 21.59 7.08
C CYS A 19 -16.32 22.00 5.83
N GLY A 20 -16.82 21.64 4.64
CA GLY A 20 -16.16 21.91 3.36
C GLY A 20 -14.84 21.17 3.17
N PHE A 21 -14.42 20.32 4.13
CA PHE A 21 -13.11 19.66 4.12
C PHE A 21 -12.93 18.85 2.84
N PRO A 22 -11.98 19.20 1.97
CA PRO A 22 -11.66 18.39 0.81
C PRO A 22 -11.00 17.09 1.25
N PHE A 23 -11.45 15.95 0.75
CA PHE A 23 -10.70 14.69 0.95
C PHE A 23 -9.45 14.61 0.05
N TYR A 24 -9.25 15.61 -0.80
CA TYR A 24 -8.09 15.82 -1.66
C TYR A 24 -7.40 17.15 -1.32
N VAL A 25 -7.25 17.49 -0.03
CA VAL A 25 -6.47 18.66 0.37
C VAL A 25 -5.04 18.46 -0.11
N GLN A 26 -4.43 19.53 -0.60
CA GLN A 26 -3.04 19.57 -1.04
C GLN A 26 -2.26 20.39 -0.02
N LEU A 27 -1.00 20.03 0.24
CA LEU A 27 -0.11 20.92 0.96
C LEU A 27 0.03 22.25 0.22
N ASP A 28 0.24 23.33 0.97
CA ASP A 28 0.53 24.65 0.41
C ASP A 28 1.82 24.63 -0.42
N GLU A 29 1.92 25.45 -1.47
CA GLU A 29 3.08 25.48 -2.36
C GLU A 29 4.38 25.80 -1.60
N ALA A 30 4.32 26.73 -0.65
CA ALA A 30 5.46 27.08 0.19
C ALA A 30 5.97 25.87 1.02
N ALA A 31 5.07 24.98 1.44
CA ALA A 31 5.42 23.81 2.23
C ALA A 31 6.10 22.71 1.39
N VAL A 32 5.85 22.65 0.08
CA VAL A 32 6.39 21.61 -0.83
C VAL A 32 7.49 22.15 -1.75
N ALA A 33 7.74 23.46 -1.76
CA ALA A 33 8.73 24.09 -2.65
C ALA A 33 10.13 23.49 -2.54
N HIS A 34 10.52 23.06 -1.33
CA HIS A 34 11.82 22.43 -1.07
C HIS A 34 11.98 21.03 -1.70
N LEU A 35 10.86 20.39 -2.07
CA LEU A 35 10.80 19.07 -2.70
C LEU A 35 10.78 19.15 -4.23
N ALA A 36 10.75 20.35 -4.82
CA ALA A 36 10.80 20.53 -6.27
C ALA A 36 12.24 20.56 -6.84
N THR A 37 13.24 20.68 -5.98
CA THR A 37 14.64 20.98 -6.35
C THR A 37 15.67 19.99 -5.78
N HIS A 38 15.29 18.74 -5.50
CA HIS A 38 16.27 17.75 -5.04
C HIS A 38 17.24 17.35 -6.18
N PRO A 39 18.55 17.59 -6.01
CA PRO A 39 19.54 17.19 -7.01
C PRO A 39 19.61 15.66 -7.06
N GLY A 40 19.21 15.09 -8.19
CA GLY A 40 19.29 13.64 -8.46
C GLY A 40 18.03 12.83 -8.16
N GLY A 41 16.93 13.44 -7.72
CA GLY A 41 15.66 12.74 -7.45
C GLY A 41 14.82 12.44 -8.69
N GLU A 42 14.00 11.39 -8.64
CA GLU A 42 13.02 11.07 -9.68
C GLU A 42 11.86 12.07 -9.62
N SER A 43 11.58 12.74 -10.75
CA SER A 43 10.47 13.69 -10.85
C SER A 43 9.15 12.93 -10.94
N VAL A 44 8.32 13.03 -9.91
CA VAL A 44 6.99 12.43 -9.87
C VAL A 44 5.93 13.50 -9.98
N ARG A 45 5.01 13.29 -10.92
CA ARG A 45 3.85 14.16 -11.09
C ARG A 45 2.78 13.79 -10.06
N LEU A 46 2.47 14.74 -9.20
CA LEU A 46 1.40 14.66 -8.22
C LEU A 46 0.01 14.75 -8.90
N PRO A 47 -1.06 14.27 -8.23
CA PRO A 47 -2.44 14.41 -8.70
C PRO A 47 -2.85 15.87 -8.91
N SER A 48 -2.30 16.77 -8.10
CA SER A 48 -2.39 18.22 -8.24
C SER A 48 -1.81 18.77 -9.55
N GLY A 49 -1.04 17.97 -10.29
CA GLY A 49 -0.32 18.38 -11.50
C GLY A 49 1.08 18.93 -11.22
N ARG A 50 1.46 19.07 -9.95
CA ARG A 50 2.79 19.51 -9.51
C ARG A 50 3.84 18.42 -9.76
N TYR A 51 5.10 18.82 -9.88
CA TYR A 51 6.23 17.89 -9.89
C TYR A 51 6.98 18.00 -8.58
N ILE A 52 7.22 16.85 -7.95
CA ILE A 52 8.14 16.72 -6.83
C ILE A 52 9.30 15.83 -7.27
N SER A 53 10.51 16.18 -6.87
CA SER A 53 11.69 15.31 -6.98
C SER A 53 11.78 14.49 -5.71
N ILE A 54 11.46 13.20 -5.79
CA ILE A 54 11.63 12.27 -4.67
C ILE A 54 13.08 11.77 -4.72
N PRO A 55 13.84 11.82 -3.62
CA PRO A 55 15.22 11.34 -3.61
C PRO A 55 15.25 9.83 -3.93
N THR A 56 16.16 9.42 -4.80
CA THR A 56 16.30 8.04 -5.29
C THR A 56 16.71 7.08 -4.17
N ASP A 57 17.47 7.60 -3.20
CA ASP A 57 17.75 6.97 -1.92
C ASP A 57 17.04 7.78 -0.84
N HIS A 58 16.07 7.16 -0.17
CA HIS A 58 15.44 7.75 1.01
C HIS A 58 16.38 7.56 2.20
N ASN A 59 16.76 8.64 2.87
CA ASN A 59 17.63 8.59 4.06
C ASN A 59 16.90 8.14 5.33
N LEU A 60 15.73 7.50 5.20
CA LEU A 60 14.98 7.03 6.36
C LEU A 60 15.58 5.71 6.84
N GLU A 61 16.15 5.72 8.03
CA GLU A 61 16.53 4.47 8.70
C GLU A 61 15.27 3.76 9.21
N PRO A 62 15.03 2.50 8.79
CA PRO A 62 13.88 1.75 9.27
C PRO A 62 14.02 1.45 10.77
N THR A 63 13.01 1.83 11.54
CA THR A 63 12.89 1.36 12.91
C THR A 63 12.29 -0.04 12.90
N ILE A 64 12.99 -0.99 13.51
CA ILE A 64 12.55 -2.39 13.58
C ILE A 64 11.56 -2.54 14.74
N MET A 65 10.32 -2.92 14.46
CA MET A 65 9.27 -3.14 15.48
C MET A 65 8.67 -4.55 15.38
N PRO A 66 8.23 -5.16 16.50
CA PRO A 66 7.55 -6.44 16.47
C PRO A 66 6.15 -6.31 15.83
N LEU A 67 5.76 -7.29 15.00
CA LEU A 67 4.41 -7.35 14.43
C LEU A 67 3.37 -7.51 15.53
N THR A 68 2.26 -6.79 15.37
CA THR A 68 1.07 -6.98 16.21
C THR A 68 0.44 -8.36 15.95
N ARG A 69 -0.28 -8.90 16.94
CA ARG A 69 -0.98 -10.20 16.81
C ARG A 69 -1.96 -10.22 15.62
N ALA A 70 -2.63 -9.09 15.37
CA ALA A 70 -3.54 -8.95 14.23
C ALA A 70 -2.80 -9.03 12.88
N GLN A 71 -1.65 -8.36 12.76
CA GLN A 71 -0.81 -8.44 11.56
C GLN A 71 -0.27 -9.87 11.36
N LYS A 72 0.22 -10.54 12.41
CA LYS A 72 0.67 -11.95 12.33
C LYS A 72 -0.43 -12.87 11.81
N ASN A 73 -1.64 -12.77 12.35
CA ASN A 73 -2.77 -13.58 11.91
C ASN A 73 -3.13 -13.32 10.43
N LYS A 74 -3.01 -12.08 9.96
CA LYS A 74 -3.23 -11.73 8.54
C LYS A 74 -2.19 -12.39 7.64
N HIS A 75 -0.91 -12.37 8.00
CA HIS A 75 0.15 -13.07 7.25
C HIS A 75 -0.09 -14.58 7.23
N LEU A 76 -0.48 -15.17 8.36
CA LEU A 76 -0.83 -16.59 8.45
C LEU A 76 -2.02 -16.96 7.54
N LEU A 77 -3.09 -16.15 7.54
CA LEU A 77 -4.25 -16.38 6.68
C LEU A 77 -3.90 -16.30 5.20
N ILE A 78 -3.06 -15.33 4.80
CA ILE A 78 -2.61 -15.22 3.41
C ILE A 78 -1.76 -16.45 3.04
N ALA A 79 -0.83 -16.87 3.91
CA ALA A 79 -0.02 -18.07 3.67
C ALA A 79 -0.89 -19.33 3.52
N LEU A 80 -1.92 -19.50 4.37
CA LEU A 80 -2.88 -20.61 4.27
C LEU A 80 -3.69 -20.56 2.97
N ALA A 81 -4.13 -19.37 2.55
CA ALA A 81 -4.84 -19.19 1.29
C ALA A 81 -3.96 -19.53 0.09
N SER A 82 -2.68 -19.12 0.10
CA SER A 82 -1.70 -19.48 -0.92
C SER A 82 -1.45 -20.99 -0.95
N LEU A 83 -1.39 -21.65 0.21
CA LEU A 83 -1.24 -23.11 0.30
C LEU A 83 -2.45 -23.83 -0.32
N ALA A 84 -3.66 -23.37 0.00
CA ALA A 84 -4.88 -23.92 -0.58
C ALA A 84 -4.91 -23.72 -2.12
N ALA A 85 -4.47 -22.56 -2.62
CA ALA A 85 -4.38 -22.29 -4.06
C ALA A 85 -3.39 -23.25 -4.75
N LEU A 86 -2.23 -23.52 -4.15
CA LEU A 86 -1.26 -24.50 -4.66
C LEU A 86 -1.85 -25.91 -4.70
N PHE A 87 -2.58 -26.31 -3.65
CA PHE A 87 -3.24 -27.60 -3.61
C PHE A 87 -4.28 -27.75 -4.75
N VAL A 88 -5.11 -26.74 -4.97
CA VAL A 88 -6.08 -26.72 -6.07
C VAL A 88 -5.37 -26.76 -7.43
N ALA A 89 -4.28 -26.00 -7.61
CA ALA A 89 -3.49 -26.03 -8.83
C ALA A 89 -2.92 -27.43 -9.12
N MET A 90 -2.43 -28.13 -8.09
CA MET A 90 -1.95 -29.52 -8.21
C MET A 90 -3.07 -30.49 -8.64
N LEU A 91 -4.28 -30.33 -8.11
CA LEU A 91 -5.43 -31.13 -8.54
C LEU A 91 -5.80 -30.88 -10.00
N ILE A 92 -5.80 -29.62 -10.44
CA ILE A 92 -6.06 -29.23 -11.84
C ILE A 92 -5.02 -29.84 -12.76
N VAL A 93 -3.72 -29.75 -12.41
CA VAL A 93 -2.64 -30.39 -13.18
C VAL A 93 -2.85 -31.90 -13.25
N GLY A 94 -3.10 -32.56 -12.13
CA GLY A 94 -3.35 -34.01 -12.09
C GLY A 94 -4.54 -34.45 -12.95
N TYR A 95 -5.60 -33.63 -13.03
CA TYR A 95 -6.75 -33.88 -13.88
C TYR A 95 -6.43 -33.66 -15.37
N LEU A 96 -5.75 -32.57 -15.71
CA LEU A 96 -5.38 -32.24 -17.09
C LEU A 96 -4.36 -33.22 -17.68
N ILE A 97 -3.47 -33.77 -16.86
CA ILE A 97 -2.58 -34.87 -17.25
C ILE A 97 -3.38 -36.08 -17.79
N LYS A 98 -4.60 -36.31 -17.31
CA LYS A 98 -5.43 -37.40 -17.84
C LYS A 98 -6.08 -37.09 -19.19
N LEU A 99 -6.13 -35.81 -19.60
CA LEU A 99 -6.88 -35.34 -20.76
C LEU A 99 -6.05 -35.18 -22.04
N GLY A 100 -4.73 -35.41 -22.01
CA GLY A 100 -3.95 -35.53 -23.25
C GLY A 100 -3.34 -34.23 -23.78
N ASP A 101 -3.63 -33.07 -23.20
CA ASP A 101 -3.23 -31.76 -23.73
C ASP A 101 -2.36 -30.99 -22.72
N PHE A 102 -1.04 -30.98 -22.93
CA PHE A 102 -0.09 -30.83 -21.81
C PHE A 102 0.76 -29.54 -21.83
N GLY A 103 1.32 -29.15 -22.97
CA GLY A 103 2.45 -28.21 -22.98
C GLY A 103 2.12 -26.81 -22.45
N PHE A 104 1.11 -26.17 -23.02
CA PHE A 104 0.76 -24.79 -22.69
C PHE A 104 0.15 -24.65 -21.31
N ILE A 105 -0.73 -25.58 -20.90
CA ILE A 105 -1.44 -25.49 -19.63
C ILE A 105 -0.51 -25.82 -18.46
N LEU A 106 0.41 -26.80 -18.60
CA LEU A 106 1.43 -27.05 -17.57
C LEU A 106 2.36 -25.86 -17.38
N ALA A 107 2.79 -25.20 -18.47
CA ALA A 107 3.61 -24.01 -18.38
C ALA A 107 2.87 -22.88 -17.64
N PHE A 108 1.59 -22.65 -17.97
CA PHE A 108 0.76 -21.65 -17.32
C PHE A 108 0.53 -21.93 -15.83
N VAL A 109 0.16 -23.18 -15.48
CA VAL A 109 -0.04 -23.56 -14.08
C VAL A 109 1.28 -23.58 -13.30
N GLY A 110 2.39 -23.96 -13.93
CA GLY A 110 3.72 -23.89 -13.32
C GLY A 110 4.14 -22.47 -12.94
N ILE A 111 3.93 -21.49 -13.83
CA ILE A 111 4.21 -20.08 -13.55
C ILE A 111 3.33 -19.56 -12.41
N LEU A 112 2.03 -19.85 -12.44
CA LEU A 112 1.12 -19.46 -11.36
C LEU A 112 1.48 -20.13 -10.03
N GLY A 113 1.91 -21.40 -10.07
CA GLY A 113 2.38 -22.14 -8.91
C GLY A 113 3.66 -21.54 -8.31
N LEU A 114 4.62 -21.15 -9.14
CA LEU A 114 5.83 -20.45 -8.68
C LEU A 114 5.49 -19.10 -8.04
N ALA A 115 4.60 -18.32 -8.65
CA ALA A 115 4.15 -17.05 -8.09
C ALA A 115 3.43 -17.24 -6.73
N ALA A 116 2.54 -18.22 -6.64
CA ALA A 116 1.83 -18.54 -5.40
C ALA A 116 2.78 -19.11 -4.32
N GLY A 117 3.75 -19.93 -4.71
CA GLY A 117 4.79 -20.46 -3.82
C GLY A 117 5.70 -19.37 -3.28
N TRP A 118 6.13 -18.44 -4.12
CA TRP A 118 6.89 -17.27 -3.68
C TRP A 118 6.10 -16.42 -2.68
N MET A 119 4.83 -16.15 -2.98
CA MET A 119 3.95 -15.40 -2.09
C MET A 119 3.77 -16.11 -0.74
N LEU A 120 3.59 -17.44 -0.76
CA LEU A 120 3.52 -18.26 0.45
C LEU A 120 4.80 -18.13 1.30
N VAL A 121 5.97 -18.29 0.69
CA VAL A 121 7.27 -18.20 1.38
C VAL A 121 7.46 -16.80 1.97
N ALA A 122 7.20 -15.73 1.22
CA ALA A 122 7.36 -14.37 1.70
C ALA A 122 6.47 -14.06 2.91
N HIS A 123 5.20 -14.48 2.88
CA HIS A 123 4.28 -14.26 4.00
C HIS A 123 4.59 -15.16 5.21
N LEU A 124 5.11 -16.38 5.01
CA LEU A 124 5.61 -17.23 6.09
C LEU A 124 6.85 -16.64 6.75
N LEU A 125 7.81 -16.13 5.96
CA LEU A 125 8.99 -15.46 6.50
C LEU A 125 8.61 -14.23 7.33
N ASP A 126 7.68 -13.41 6.87
CA ASP A 126 7.17 -12.28 7.66
C ASP A 126 6.45 -12.72 8.94
N PHE A 127 5.73 -13.86 8.90
CA PHE A 127 5.10 -14.44 10.09
C PHE A 127 6.13 -14.94 11.11
N PHE A 128 7.15 -15.67 10.67
CA PHE A 128 8.19 -16.22 11.52
C PHE A 128 9.15 -15.16 12.06
N ASN A 129 9.60 -14.24 11.22
CA ASN A 129 10.44 -13.12 11.63
C ASN A 129 9.68 -12.23 12.62
N GLY A 130 8.38 -12.03 12.38
CA GLY A 130 7.52 -11.28 13.29
C GLY A 130 7.98 -9.84 13.49
N VAL A 131 8.69 -9.29 12.52
CA VAL A 131 9.31 -7.96 12.52
C VAL A 131 8.79 -7.13 11.35
N ALA A 132 8.44 -5.88 11.63
CA ALA A 132 8.02 -4.88 10.66
C ALA A 132 9.06 -3.76 10.62
N GLU A 133 9.33 -3.26 9.40
CA GLU A 133 10.13 -2.07 9.18
C GLU A 133 9.24 -0.85 9.24
N VAL A 134 9.58 0.09 10.11
CA VAL A 134 8.77 1.26 10.38
C VAL A 134 9.50 2.50 9.92
N TYR A 135 8.83 3.25 9.05
CA TYR A 135 9.29 4.53 8.54
C TYR A 135 8.38 5.63 9.05
N ILE A 136 8.92 6.81 9.33
CA ILE A 136 8.14 8.01 9.67
C ILE A 136 8.36 9.00 8.55
N ASP A 137 7.28 9.38 7.87
CA ASP A 137 7.37 10.32 6.76
C ASP A 137 6.15 11.24 6.74
N ARG A 138 6.31 12.42 6.13
CA ARG A 138 5.25 13.41 6.00
C ARG A 138 4.45 13.13 4.74
N LEU A 139 3.13 13.10 4.91
CA LEU A 139 2.22 12.95 3.77
C LEU A 139 2.08 14.28 3.02
N ILE A 140 2.32 14.29 1.73
CA ILE A 140 2.13 15.45 0.85
C ILE A 140 0.69 15.51 0.32
N GLU A 141 0.25 14.43 -0.32
CA GLU A 141 -1.03 14.39 -1.03
C GLU A 141 -1.54 12.94 -1.13
N THR A 142 -2.85 12.77 -1.30
CA THR A 142 -3.45 11.45 -1.57
C THR A 142 -4.16 11.41 -2.91
N GLN A 143 -4.16 10.24 -3.55
CA GLN A 143 -4.78 10.02 -4.85
C GLN A 143 -5.74 8.84 -4.81
N ARG A 144 -6.91 9.03 -5.41
CA ARG A 144 -7.81 7.95 -5.78
C ARG A 144 -7.74 7.74 -7.28
N TYR A 145 -7.34 6.55 -7.70
CA TYR A 145 -7.30 6.16 -9.10
C TYR A 145 -8.37 5.10 -9.38
N ARG A 146 -9.25 5.33 -10.37
CA ARG A 146 -10.19 4.32 -10.86
C ARG A 146 -9.81 3.98 -12.30
N PHE A 147 -9.54 2.71 -12.58
CA PHE A 147 -9.34 2.25 -13.95
C PHE A 147 -10.64 2.37 -14.74
N LYS A 148 -10.60 3.03 -15.91
CA LYS A 148 -11.78 3.22 -16.79
C LYS A 148 -12.48 1.90 -17.18
N HIS A 149 -11.78 0.77 -17.15
CA HIS A 149 -12.33 -0.55 -17.53
C HIS A 149 -12.63 -1.46 -16.34
N GLN A 150 -12.31 -1.07 -15.10
CA GLN A 150 -12.67 -1.79 -13.89
C GLN A 150 -13.46 -0.84 -12.97
N GLN A 151 -14.75 -0.67 -13.27
CA GLN A 151 -15.63 0.22 -12.52
C GLN A 151 -15.74 -0.11 -11.01
N SER A 152 -15.33 -1.31 -10.58
CA SER A 152 -15.49 -1.78 -9.21
C SER A 152 -14.30 -1.53 -8.28
N LYS A 153 -13.06 -1.34 -8.79
CA LYS A 153 -11.88 -1.22 -7.92
C LYS A 153 -11.22 0.16 -8.05
N ALA A 154 -11.32 0.93 -6.97
CA ALA A 154 -10.52 2.12 -6.78
C ALA A 154 -9.20 1.74 -6.09
N HIS A 155 -8.10 2.25 -6.61
CA HIS A 155 -6.78 2.20 -5.99
C HIS A 155 -6.53 3.51 -5.26
N TYR A 156 -5.90 3.42 -4.09
CA TYR A 156 -5.67 4.55 -3.21
C TYR A 156 -4.17 4.68 -2.96
N TYR A 157 -3.63 5.88 -3.15
CA TYR A 157 -2.21 6.16 -2.99
C TYR A 157 -2.01 7.34 -2.07
N GLY A 158 -0.93 7.32 -1.29
CA GLY A 158 -0.38 8.45 -0.55
C GLY A 158 0.98 8.81 -1.13
N TYR A 159 1.26 10.10 -1.28
CA TYR A 159 2.56 10.62 -1.68
C TYR A 159 3.24 11.17 -0.44
N PHE A 160 4.41 10.65 -0.13
CA PHE A 160 5.22 11.03 1.02
C PHE A 160 6.51 11.72 0.56
N GLU A 161 7.10 12.54 1.42
CA GLU A 161 8.26 13.38 1.07
C GLU A 161 9.50 12.58 0.68
N GLN A 162 9.81 11.51 1.41
CA GLN A 162 11.00 10.70 1.17
C GLN A 162 10.67 9.33 0.57
N LEU A 163 9.57 8.70 0.99
CA LEU A 163 9.14 7.38 0.50
C LEU A 163 8.41 7.44 -0.86
N GLY A 164 8.02 8.64 -1.28
CA GLY A 164 7.31 8.82 -2.55
C GLY A 164 5.93 8.20 -2.56
N ARG A 165 5.59 7.49 -3.64
CA ARG A 165 4.22 6.96 -3.86
C ARG A 165 4.03 5.61 -3.16
N VAL A 166 3.16 5.58 -2.16
CA VAL A 166 2.80 4.38 -1.40
C VAL A 166 1.34 4.01 -1.65
N ASN A 167 1.06 2.72 -1.81
CA ASN A 167 -0.31 2.20 -1.90
C ASN A 167 -0.90 2.09 -0.49
N ILE A 168 -2.02 2.77 -0.24
CA ILE A 168 -2.67 2.88 1.08
C ILE A 168 -4.07 2.27 1.03
N SER A 169 -4.65 1.94 2.19
CA SER A 169 -6.03 1.44 2.22
C SER A 169 -7.02 2.59 1.92
N ALA A 170 -8.24 2.22 1.53
CA ALA A 170 -9.31 3.22 1.36
C ALA A 170 -9.56 3.99 2.66
N ASN A 171 -9.55 3.30 3.82
CA ASN A 171 -9.78 3.93 5.12
C ASN A 171 -8.68 4.95 5.42
N ASP A 172 -7.42 4.59 5.21
CA ASP A 172 -6.28 5.47 5.46
C ASP A 172 -6.33 6.68 4.52
N HIS A 173 -6.70 6.47 3.26
CA HIS A 173 -6.88 7.56 2.30
C HIS A 173 -7.89 8.61 2.75
N TYR A 174 -9.04 8.20 3.28
CA TYR A 174 -10.08 9.13 3.72
C TYR A 174 -9.80 9.73 5.11
N ALA A 175 -9.00 9.08 5.94
CA ALA A 175 -8.56 9.57 7.24
C ALA A 175 -7.30 10.45 7.16
N ALA A 176 -6.57 10.36 6.05
CA ALA A 176 -5.31 11.05 5.84
C ALA A 176 -5.45 12.57 5.85
N ILE A 177 -4.54 13.22 6.57
CA ILE A 177 -4.40 14.66 6.66
C ILE A 177 -3.06 15.03 6.01
N PRO A 178 -3.09 15.70 4.84
CA PRO A 178 -1.89 16.23 4.21
C PRO A 178 -1.10 17.09 5.20
N GLY A 179 0.20 16.85 5.29
CA GLY A 179 1.18 17.61 6.07
C GLY A 179 1.43 17.02 7.44
N ALA A 180 0.60 16.06 7.86
CA ALA A 180 0.84 15.28 9.07
C ALA A 180 1.95 14.25 8.84
N LEU A 181 2.65 13.93 9.92
CA LEU A 181 3.61 12.82 9.98
C LEU A 181 2.85 11.52 10.18
N TYR A 182 3.23 10.51 9.40
CA TYR A 182 2.68 9.17 9.50
C TYR A 182 3.77 8.16 9.75
N ARG A 183 3.46 7.21 10.63
CA ARG A 183 4.22 6.00 10.86
C ARG A 183 3.71 4.93 9.90
N LEU A 184 4.54 4.51 8.96
CA LEU A 184 4.26 3.51 7.95
C LEU A 184 4.99 2.22 8.31
N SER A 185 4.26 1.15 8.54
CA SER A 185 4.82 -0.16 8.91
C SER A 185 4.79 -1.10 7.72
N TYR A 186 5.92 -1.70 7.36
CA TYR A 186 6.06 -2.62 6.23
C TYR A 186 6.49 -4.01 6.70
N GLY A 187 6.00 -5.05 6.03
CA GLY A 187 6.56 -6.40 6.15
C GLY A 187 7.92 -6.46 5.46
N LYS A 188 8.94 -7.00 6.14
CA LYS A 188 10.33 -7.00 5.64
C LYS A 188 10.49 -7.82 4.35
N ALA A 189 9.90 -9.01 4.28
CA ALA A 189 10.01 -9.89 3.12
C ALA A 189 8.93 -9.61 2.06
N SER A 190 7.71 -9.25 2.47
CA SER A 190 6.62 -8.93 1.52
C SER A 190 6.66 -7.50 0.98
N GLN A 191 7.45 -6.60 1.58
CA GLN A 191 7.50 -5.15 1.30
C GLN A 191 6.11 -4.50 1.25
N ARG A 192 5.16 -5.07 1.98
CA ARG A 192 3.76 -4.63 1.95
C ARG A 192 3.47 -3.72 3.12
N LEU A 193 2.80 -2.60 2.84
CA LEU A 193 2.27 -1.73 3.89
C LEU A 193 1.27 -2.50 4.75
N LEU A 194 1.60 -2.65 6.02
CA LEU A 194 0.81 -3.33 7.05
C LEU A 194 -0.13 -2.35 7.73
N ASP A 195 0.36 -1.14 8.04
CA ASP A 195 -0.36 -0.14 8.80
C ASP A 195 0.16 1.28 8.52
N MET A 196 -0.72 2.26 8.65
CA MET A 196 -0.45 3.70 8.52
C MET A 196 -1.13 4.42 9.68
N VAL A 197 -0.32 4.92 10.63
CA VAL A 197 -0.82 5.58 11.84
C VAL A 197 -0.29 7.00 11.88
N GLN A 198 -1.17 7.97 12.09
CA GLN A 198 -0.75 9.36 12.28
C GLN A 198 0.08 9.46 13.57
N VAL A 199 1.24 10.10 13.48
CA VAL A 199 2.04 10.43 14.66
C VAL A 199 1.47 11.74 15.21
N ASP A 200 0.85 11.69 16.39
CA ASP A 200 0.39 12.90 17.06
C ASP A 200 1.60 13.78 17.39
N GLY A 201 1.72 14.88 16.66
CA GLY A 201 2.71 15.93 16.92
C GLY A 201 2.32 16.67 18.19
N SER A 202 2.73 16.15 19.35
CA SER A 202 2.97 16.98 20.53
C SER A 202 4.41 17.47 20.45
N PHE A 203 4.58 18.60 19.76
CA PHE A 203 5.74 19.47 19.90
C PHE A 203 5.24 20.84 20.37
#